data_AF-A0A2V9JYJ2-F1
#
_entry.id   AF-A0A2V9JYJ2-F1
#
_cell.length_a   1.000
_cell.length_b   1.000
_cell.length_c   1.000
_cell.angle_alpha   90.00
_cell.angle_beta   90.00
_cell.angle_gamma   90.00
#
_symmetry.space_group_name_H-M   'P 1'
#
loop_
_entity.id
_entity.type
_entity.pdbx_description
1 polymer ?
#
loop_
_entity_poly.entity_id
_entity_poly.type
_entity_poly.pdbx_seq_one_letter_code
_entity_poly.pdbx_strand_id
1 'polypeptide(L)'
;MNLPFRFSNGRGWLSSALLSSCLALPPASKAQQAGNVNLEPSQQLFCVMAALNAGGYDTGAGLDTGDDTREQVRRLLAKKKIPIVPEIAKFYSDHRIAGDPGADLGQYVSLALLLGSPPDFHFLVPQTDLPPDAKGVMGLVPLLRRFYLEASLSDLWERVEPRYQAAVARYSDPIRRMVALSDAYFRFASGSYLGLTYTIEVDLLAAPEQVQARIYGLNYHVVVTPSKALKIGEIRHQYLHFLLDPLAAKYAQEIQQKSVLKALARTAPSLAADFKEDFALLVTECLTRASELRMDKHPKAETEKTASDLTASGLILVPYFYSALEDYELQEASMRVVYKQMVLAIDPRSELKRLASVKFAPPPAAQAEPATAVSEEARLLDQGDNSIYRGEYREARAAFQAVLEKFEPRSERALFGLAVAASNTRKPDLAEEYFQKTLEAAHDLRLVTWSHIYLGRLYDLKGNREDALRQYRAASLTAGPYPEALLAVQGGLRRPFGSKD
;
A
#
# COMPACT_ATOMS: atom_id res chain seq x y z
N MET A 1 -11.40 36.00 -51.99
CA MET A 1 -10.65 35.85 -53.26
C MET A 1 -10.58 34.35 -53.55
N ASN A 2 -11.55 33.90 -54.35
CA ASN A 2 -11.73 32.65 -55.11
C ASN A 2 -11.20 31.30 -54.56
N LEU A 3 -12.14 30.47 -54.05
CA LEU A 3 -12.33 29.08 -54.52
C LEU A 3 -13.01 29.15 -55.93
N PRO A 4 -13.18 28.09 -56.78
CA PRO A 4 -13.18 26.65 -56.48
C PRO A 4 -12.86 25.63 -57.65
N PHE A 5 -13.09 24.32 -57.38
CA PHE A 5 -13.66 23.23 -58.24
C PHE A 5 -13.06 22.83 -59.62
N ARG A 6 -12.72 21.53 -59.79
CA ARG A 6 -13.57 20.48 -60.43
C ARG A 6 -12.83 19.13 -60.60
N PHE A 7 -13.42 18.06 -60.07
CA PHE A 7 -13.17 16.68 -60.50
C PHE A 7 -14.01 16.38 -61.76
N SER A 8 -13.41 15.63 -62.69
CA SER A 8 -14.04 15.10 -63.91
C SER A 8 -14.45 13.64 -63.73
N ASN A 9 -15.57 13.30 -64.37
CA ASN A 9 -16.22 11.99 -64.42
C ASN A 9 -15.37 10.86 -65.02
N GLY A 10 -15.56 9.65 -64.53
CA GLY A 10 -15.18 8.40 -65.20
C GLY A 10 -16.08 7.24 -64.75
N ARG A 11 -17.04 6.85 -65.60
CA ARG A 11 -17.90 5.67 -65.46
C ARG A 11 -17.11 4.39 -65.78
N GLY A 12 -17.41 3.28 -65.09
CA GLY A 12 -17.04 1.92 -65.47
C GLY A 12 -17.48 0.92 -64.39
N TRP A 13 -18.74 0.49 -64.43
CA TRP A 13 -19.16 -0.87 -64.80
C TRP A 13 -18.76 -1.96 -63.80
N LEU A 14 -19.79 -2.40 -63.07
CA LEU A 14 -19.85 -3.52 -62.15
C LEU A 14 -19.43 -4.82 -62.82
N SER A 15 -18.54 -5.57 -62.20
CA SER A 15 -18.41 -7.01 -62.38
C SER A 15 -18.21 -7.66 -61.02
N SER A 16 -19.25 -8.36 -60.60
CA SER A 16 -19.33 -9.11 -59.36
C SER A 16 -18.36 -10.30 -59.41
N ALA A 17 -17.39 -10.32 -58.51
CA ALA A 17 -16.62 -11.51 -58.18
C ALA A 17 -16.76 -11.78 -56.68
N LEU A 18 -17.50 -12.85 -56.37
CA LEU A 18 -17.62 -13.43 -55.04
C LEU A 18 -16.26 -14.01 -54.62
N LEU A 19 -15.60 -13.34 -53.67
CA LEU A 19 -14.43 -13.86 -52.96
C LEU A 19 -14.85 -14.18 -51.52
N SER A 20 -15.07 -15.47 -51.27
CA SER A 20 -15.18 -16.03 -49.92
C SER A 20 -13.87 -15.75 -49.17
N SER A 21 -13.89 -14.73 -48.32
CA SER A 21 -12.83 -14.47 -47.36
C SER A 21 -13.10 -15.29 -46.11
N CYS A 22 -12.28 -16.32 -45.88
CA CYS A 22 -12.18 -16.94 -44.56
C CYS A 22 -11.70 -15.88 -43.57
N LEU A 23 -12.61 -15.38 -42.73
CA LEU A 23 -12.27 -14.56 -41.57
C LEU A 23 -11.53 -15.46 -40.57
N ALA A 24 -10.20 -15.48 -40.66
CA ALA A 24 -9.37 -15.86 -39.53
C ALA A 24 -9.64 -14.83 -38.43
N LEU A 25 -10.36 -15.23 -37.39
CA LEU A 25 -10.52 -14.44 -36.18
C LEU A 25 -9.12 -14.18 -35.61
N PRO A 26 -8.74 -12.91 -35.33
CA PRO A 26 -7.53 -12.66 -34.59
C PRO A 26 -7.62 -13.35 -33.22
N PRO A 27 -6.49 -13.82 -32.65
CA PRO A 27 -6.49 -14.35 -31.29
C PRO A 27 -7.12 -13.30 -30.36
N ALA A 28 -7.97 -13.77 -29.45
CA ALA A 28 -8.70 -12.92 -28.51
C ALA A 28 -7.78 -11.84 -27.95
N SER A 29 -8.06 -10.60 -28.37
CA SER A 29 -7.32 -9.42 -27.99
C SER A 29 -7.18 -9.35 -26.47
N LYS A 30 -6.00 -8.94 -26.01
CA LYS A 30 -5.75 -8.46 -24.65
C LYS A 30 -6.99 -7.70 -24.18
N ALA A 31 -7.59 -8.16 -23.09
CA ALA A 31 -8.76 -7.53 -22.51
C ALA A 31 -8.49 -6.03 -22.38
N GLN A 32 -9.41 -5.21 -22.89
CA GLN A 32 -9.31 -3.76 -22.84
C GLN A 32 -9.21 -3.33 -21.37
N GLN A 33 -7.99 -3.10 -20.89
CA GLN A 33 -7.70 -2.59 -19.55
C GLN A 33 -8.15 -1.13 -19.52
N ALA A 34 -8.99 -0.76 -18.55
CA ALA A 34 -9.23 0.65 -18.25
C ALA A 34 -7.86 1.25 -17.93
N GLY A 35 -7.48 2.33 -18.63
CA GLY A 35 -6.08 2.59 -19.03
C GLY A 35 -4.94 2.67 -18.00
N ASN A 36 -5.14 2.40 -16.71
CA ASN A 36 -4.10 2.22 -15.69
C ASN A 36 -4.43 1.11 -14.64
N VAL A 37 -5.46 0.29 -14.87
CA VAL A 37 -5.84 -0.84 -14.00
C VAL A 37 -5.45 -2.15 -14.68
N ASN A 38 -4.49 -2.84 -14.10
CA ASN A 38 -3.92 -4.08 -14.62
C ASN A 38 -4.31 -5.25 -13.73
N LEU A 39 -4.56 -6.40 -14.36
CA LEU A 39 -4.74 -7.69 -13.68
C LEU A 39 -3.89 -8.69 -14.45
N GLU A 40 -2.87 -9.24 -13.81
CA GLU A 40 -1.87 -10.05 -14.49
C GLU A 40 -1.24 -11.12 -13.60
N PRO A 41 -0.71 -12.18 -14.22
CA PRO A 41 0.25 -13.04 -13.54
C PRO A 41 1.59 -12.33 -13.32
N SER A 42 2.34 -12.73 -12.30
CA SER A 42 3.71 -12.23 -12.06
C SER A 42 4.70 -13.38 -11.99
N GLN A 43 5.63 -13.43 -12.95
CA GLN A 43 6.69 -14.44 -12.96
C GLN A 43 7.69 -14.21 -11.82
N GLN A 44 7.90 -12.95 -11.41
CA GLN A 44 8.75 -12.58 -10.28
C GLN A 44 8.19 -13.15 -8.98
N LEU A 45 6.90 -12.93 -8.70
CA LEU A 45 6.22 -13.51 -7.54
C LEU A 45 6.29 -15.04 -7.59
N PHE A 46 5.97 -15.65 -8.73
CA PHE A 46 6.10 -17.10 -8.89
C PHE A 46 7.50 -17.61 -8.55
N CYS A 47 8.57 -16.98 -9.05
CA CYS A 47 9.94 -17.43 -8.81
C CYS A 47 10.31 -17.31 -7.33
N VAL A 48 10.00 -16.18 -6.69
CA VAL A 48 10.28 -15.96 -5.26
C VAL A 48 9.49 -16.98 -4.41
N MET A 49 8.19 -17.13 -4.65
CA MET A 49 7.36 -18.06 -3.89
C MET A 49 7.73 -19.52 -4.14
N ALA A 50 8.18 -19.88 -5.35
CA ALA A 50 8.69 -21.22 -5.64
C ALA A 50 9.97 -21.52 -4.84
N ALA A 51 10.89 -20.54 -4.73
CA ALA A 51 12.10 -20.67 -3.93
C ALA A 51 11.75 -20.84 -2.43
N LEU A 52 10.85 -20.02 -1.89
CA LEU A 52 10.41 -20.15 -0.50
C LEU A 52 9.76 -21.49 -0.21
N ASN A 53 8.86 -21.96 -1.07
CA ASN A 53 8.21 -23.25 -0.92
C ASN A 53 9.22 -24.41 -0.99
N ALA A 54 10.25 -24.32 -1.83
CA ALA A 54 11.35 -25.29 -1.84
C ALA A 54 12.22 -25.21 -0.57
N GLY A 55 12.36 -24.00 0.00
CA GLY A 55 13.08 -23.72 1.25
C GLY A 55 12.31 -24.04 2.53
N GLY A 56 11.07 -24.52 2.46
CA GLY A 56 10.28 -24.92 3.64
C GLY A 56 9.25 -23.90 4.12
N TYR A 57 8.85 -22.92 3.30
CA TYR A 57 7.71 -22.06 3.59
C TYR A 57 6.39 -22.84 3.47
N ASP A 58 5.78 -23.16 4.61
CA ASP A 58 4.61 -24.05 4.75
C ASP A 58 3.35 -23.38 5.28
N THR A 59 3.38 -22.06 5.49
CA THR A 59 2.21 -21.30 5.97
C THR A 59 1.01 -21.51 5.04
N GLY A 60 -0.09 -22.00 5.63
CA GLY A 60 -1.34 -22.29 4.93
C GLY A 60 -1.31 -23.49 3.97
N ALA A 61 -0.27 -24.32 4.01
CA ALA A 61 -0.21 -25.55 3.22
C ALA A 61 -1.35 -26.51 3.59
N GLY A 62 -1.98 -27.14 2.59
CA GLY A 62 -3.08 -28.10 2.79
C GLY A 62 -4.46 -27.47 3.03
N LEU A 63 -4.59 -26.14 3.00
CA LEU A 63 -5.89 -25.48 2.99
C LEU A 63 -6.60 -25.69 1.65
N ASP A 64 -7.91 -25.95 1.69
CA ASP A 64 -8.74 -26.09 0.48
C ASP A 64 -9.10 -24.70 -0.08
N THR A 65 -8.40 -24.32 -1.14
CA THR A 65 -8.62 -23.06 -1.88
C THR A 65 -9.37 -23.27 -3.19
N GLY A 66 -9.60 -24.52 -3.58
CA GLY A 66 -10.02 -24.89 -4.94
C GLY A 66 -8.92 -24.83 -5.99
N ASP A 67 -7.66 -24.58 -5.61
CA ASP A 67 -6.49 -24.61 -6.51
C ASP A 67 -5.33 -25.41 -5.89
N ASP A 68 -4.77 -26.35 -6.66
CA ASP A 68 -3.67 -27.24 -6.24
C ASP A 68 -2.32 -26.89 -6.89
N THR A 69 -2.17 -25.68 -7.43
CA THR A 69 -0.97 -25.25 -8.16
C THR A 69 0.25 -25.25 -7.24
N ARG A 70 0.10 -24.76 -6.00
CA ARG A 70 1.18 -24.75 -4.99
C ARG A 70 1.72 -26.15 -4.74
N GLU A 71 0.84 -27.11 -4.47
CA GLU A 71 1.20 -28.51 -4.24
C GLU A 71 1.80 -29.15 -5.50
N GLN A 72 1.27 -28.83 -6.68
CA GLN A 72 1.83 -29.32 -7.95
C GLN A 72 3.26 -28.84 -8.16
N VAL A 73 3.52 -27.54 -7.97
CA VAL A 73 4.86 -26.95 -8.10
C VAL A 73 5.81 -27.56 -7.07
N ARG A 74 5.41 -27.68 -5.80
CA ARG A 74 6.21 -28.33 -4.76
C ARG A 74 6.58 -29.76 -5.12
N ARG A 75 5.61 -30.57 -5.60
CA ARG A 75 5.86 -31.95 -6.05
C ARG A 75 6.82 -32.02 -7.24
N LEU A 76 6.74 -31.07 -8.18
CA LEU A 76 7.63 -31.04 -9.34
C LEU A 76 9.06 -30.66 -8.95
N LEU A 77 9.22 -29.67 -8.07
CA LEU A 77 10.54 -29.27 -7.55
C LEU A 77 11.17 -30.37 -6.70
N ALA A 78 10.40 -31.04 -5.83
CA ALA A 78 10.89 -32.13 -4.99
C ALA A 78 11.39 -33.37 -5.77
N LYS A 79 10.97 -33.55 -7.03
CA LYS A 79 11.49 -34.62 -7.90
C LYS A 79 12.86 -34.30 -8.51
N LYS A 80 13.28 -33.04 -8.46
CA LYS A 80 14.58 -32.59 -8.98
C LYS A 80 15.61 -32.58 -7.84
N LYS A 81 16.85 -32.91 -8.17
CA LYS A 81 18.00 -32.63 -7.28
C LYS A 81 18.48 -31.21 -7.59
N ILE A 82 18.05 -30.24 -6.78
CA ILE A 82 18.35 -28.82 -6.94
C ILE A 82 19.39 -28.43 -5.88
N PRO A 83 20.69 -28.28 -6.24
CA PRO A 83 21.77 -28.07 -5.28
C PRO A 83 21.59 -26.88 -4.33
N ILE A 84 21.00 -25.76 -4.78
CA ILE A 84 20.87 -24.52 -3.99
C ILE A 84 19.76 -24.52 -2.93
N VAL A 85 18.90 -25.53 -2.91
CA VAL A 85 17.74 -25.59 -1.99
C VAL A 85 18.13 -25.53 -0.50
N PRO A 86 19.18 -26.23 -0.02
CA PRO A 86 19.60 -26.14 1.38
C PRO A 86 19.98 -24.72 1.83
N GLU A 87 20.65 -23.94 0.97
CA GLU A 87 21.00 -22.55 1.27
C GLU A 87 19.77 -21.65 1.28
N ILE A 88 18.79 -21.89 0.40
CA ILE A 88 17.50 -21.17 0.42
C ILE A 88 16.73 -21.52 1.70
N ALA A 89 16.71 -22.79 2.10
CA ALA A 89 16.05 -23.22 3.33
C ALA A 89 16.70 -22.57 4.57
N LYS A 90 18.03 -22.53 4.61
CA LYS A 90 18.75 -21.79 5.65
C LYS A 90 18.42 -20.30 5.62
N PHE A 91 18.45 -19.67 4.45
CA PHE A 91 18.14 -18.25 4.30
C PHE A 91 16.73 -17.95 4.82
N TYR A 92 15.72 -18.69 4.37
CA TYR A 92 14.35 -18.51 4.84
C TYR A 92 14.24 -18.71 6.36
N SER A 93 14.87 -19.74 6.92
CA SER A 93 14.87 -19.98 8.36
C SER A 93 15.50 -18.82 9.15
N ASP A 94 16.58 -18.22 8.64
CA ASP A 94 17.29 -17.11 9.31
C ASP A 94 16.50 -15.79 9.26
N HIS A 95 15.58 -15.63 8.31
CA HIS A 95 14.79 -14.40 8.09
C HIS A 95 13.30 -14.57 8.39
N ARG A 96 12.90 -15.70 8.96
CA ARG A 96 11.50 -16.00 9.26
C ARG A 96 10.99 -15.08 10.37
N ILE A 97 9.85 -14.43 10.14
CA ILE A 97 9.17 -13.63 11.16
C ILE A 97 8.19 -14.53 11.93
N ALA A 98 8.64 -15.07 13.06
CA ALA A 98 7.81 -15.92 13.90
C ALA A 98 6.66 -15.12 14.56
N GLY A 99 5.46 -15.72 14.60
CA GLY A 99 4.29 -15.09 15.23
C GLY A 99 3.51 -14.13 14.32
N ASP A 100 4.08 -13.70 13.19
CA ASP A 100 3.39 -12.87 12.19
C ASP A 100 3.53 -13.46 10.77
N PRO A 101 2.65 -14.39 10.38
CA PRO A 101 2.68 -15.01 9.06
C PRO A 101 2.43 -14.01 7.91
N GLY A 102 1.77 -12.89 8.18
CA GLY A 102 1.48 -11.85 7.19
C GLY A 102 2.74 -11.06 6.84
N ALA A 103 3.47 -10.62 7.87
CA ALA A 103 4.77 -9.96 7.71
C ALA A 103 5.82 -10.91 7.12
N ASP A 104 5.84 -12.18 7.55
CA ASP A 104 6.78 -13.19 7.05
C ASP A 104 6.65 -13.41 5.54
N LEU A 105 5.43 -13.49 5.02
CA LEU A 105 5.18 -13.51 3.57
C LEU A 105 5.44 -12.14 2.92
N GLY A 106 5.03 -11.07 3.61
CA GLY A 106 5.01 -9.71 3.10
C GLY A 106 6.37 -9.19 2.68
N GLN A 107 7.44 -9.53 3.40
CA GLN A 107 8.82 -9.16 3.03
C GLN A 107 9.25 -9.72 1.66
N TYR A 108 8.83 -10.95 1.34
CA TYR A 108 9.16 -11.58 0.06
C TYR A 108 8.26 -11.10 -1.07
N VAL A 109 7.00 -10.78 -0.77
CA VAL A 109 6.12 -10.08 -1.72
C VAL A 109 6.72 -8.72 -2.09
N SER A 110 7.12 -7.92 -1.09
CA SER A 110 7.77 -6.62 -1.31
C SER A 110 9.05 -6.75 -2.13
N LEU A 111 9.89 -7.75 -1.82
CA LEU A 111 11.06 -8.04 -2.64
C LEU A 111 10.67 -8.32 -4.09
N ALA A 112 9.74 -9.26 -4.34
CA ALA A 112 9.33 -9.68 -5.68
C ALA A 112 8.81 -8.51 -6.54
N LEU A 113 8.01 -7.60 -5.95
CA LEU A 113 7.47 -6.42 -6.63
C LEU A 113 8.55 -5.40 -7.04
N LEU A 114 9.74 -5.46 -6.43
CA LEU A 114 10.87 -4.58 -6.71
C LEU A 114 11.99 -5.25 -7.52
N LEU A 115 11.70 -6.43 -8.10
CA LEU A 115 12.61 -7.14 -9.01
C LEU A 115 12.17 -7.00 -10.48
N GLY A 116 13.16 -6.81 -11.35
CA GLY A 116 13.01 -6.96 -12.78
C GLY A 116 12.85 -8.42 -13.20
N SER A 117 12.70 -8.64 -14.50
CA SER A 117 12.44 -9.96 -15.07
C SER A 117 13.55 -10.99 -14.74
N PRO A 118 13.19 -12.28 -14.61
CA PRO A 118 14.18 -13.36 -14.62
C PRO A 118 14.95 -13.41 -15.96
N PRO A 119 16.13 -14.04 -16.00
CA PRO A 119 16.81 -14.71 -14.88
C PRO A 119 17.60 -13.76 -13.97
N ASP A 120 17.73 -12.47 -14.36
CA ASP A 120 18.65 -11.55 -13.70
C ASP A 120 18.12 -10.94 -12.41
N PHE A 121 16.79 -10.77 -12.25
CA PHE A 121 16.19 -10.20 -11.04
C PHE A 121 16.94 -8.95 -10.54
N HIS A 122 17.21 -8.00 -11.43
CA HIS A 122 17.84 -6.74 -11.02
C HIS A 122 16.84 -5.94 -10.18
N PHE A 123 17.30 -5.14 -9.22
CA PHE A 123 16.40 -4.27 -8.47
C PHE A 123 15.89 -3.14 -9.36
N LEU A 124 14.59 -2.86 -9.29
CA LEU A 124 13.94 -1.76 -10.02
C LEU A 124 14.25 -0.38 -9.40
N VAL A 125 14.78 -0.38 -8.18
CA VAL A 125 15.21 0.80 -7.43
C VAL A 125 16.63 0.57 -6.87
N PRO A 126 17.38 1.61 -6.52
CA PRO A 126 18.65 1.46 -5.82
C PRO A 126 18.49 0.61 -4.55
N GLN A 127 19.46 -0.26 -4.26
CA GLN A 127 19.43 -1.13 -3.08
C GLN A 127 19.34 -0.34 -1.76
N THR A 128 19.92 0.86 -1.73
CA THR A 128 19.84 1.78 -0.60
C THR A 128 18.44 2.30 -0.34
N ASP A 129 17.59 2.29 -1.37
CA ASP A 129 16.26 2.88 -1.35
C ASP A 129 15.18 1.80 -1.17
N LEU A 130 15.56 0.51 -1.10
CA LEU A 130 14.61 -0.57 -0.84
C LEU A 130 13.87 -0.35 0.49
N PRO A 131 12.55 -0.59 0.54
CA PRO A 131 11.82 -0.60 1.80
C PRO A 131 12.39 -1.67 2.74
N PRO A 132 12.27 -1.50 4.08
CA PRO A 132 12.93 -2.37 5.04
C PRO A 132 12.62 -3.85 4.89
N ASP A 133 11.37 -4.16 4.61
CA ASP A 133 10.90 -5.53 4.45
C ASP A 133 11.59 -6.20 3.25
N ALA A 134 11.65 -5.54 2.09
CA ALA A 134 12.41 -6.04 0.93
C ALA A 134 13.93 -6.05 1.17
N LYS A 135 14.46 -5.02 1.86
CA LYS A 135 15.89 -4.88 2.15
C LYS A 135 16.38 -5.99 3.09
N GLY A 136 15.59 -6.36 4.09
CA GLY A 136 15.89 -7.43 5.03
C GLY A 136 16.11 -8.78 4.35
N VAL A 137 15.42 -9.03 3.23
CA VAL A 137 15.52 -10.29 2.48
C VAL A 137 16.24 -10.17 1.14
N MET A 138 16.88 -9.03 0.84
CA MET A 138 17.54 -8.81 -0.46
C MET A 138 18.64 -9.82 -0.76
N GLY A 139 19.21 -10.46 0.26
CA GLY A 139 20.19 -11.54 0.16
C GLY A 139 19.66 -12.80 -0.52
N LEU A 140 18.33 -12.93 -0.69
CA LEU A 140 17.71 -14.01 -1.44
C LEU A 140 18.04 -13.92 -2.94
N VAL A 141 18.28 -12.73 -3.49
CA VAL A 141 18.36 -12.51 -4.94
C VAL A 141 19.47 -13.34 -5.63
N PRO A 142 20.72 -13.38 -5.12
CA PRO A 142 21.74 -14.29 -5.66
C PRO A 142 21.36 -15.78 -5.59
N LEU A 143 20.66 -16.21 -4.53
CA LEU A 143 20.17 -17.58 -4.39
C LEU A 143 19.06 -17.87 -5.41
N LEU A 144 18.16 -16.91 -5.62
CA LEU A 144 17.05 -16.97 -6.57
C LEU A 144 17.55 -17.11 -8.01
N ARG A 145 18.60 -16.37 -8.40
CA ARG A 145 19.24 -16.51 -9.73
C ARG A 145 19.74 -17.93 -9.98
N ARG A 146 20.44 -18.50 -9.00
CA ARG A 146 20.93 -19.89 -9.08
C ARG A 146 19.77 -20.88 -9.11
N PHE A 147 18.76 -20.67 -8.27
CA PHE A 147 17.57 -21.51 -8.22
C PHE A 147 16.80 -21.50 -9.54
N TYR A 148 16.65 -20.34 -10.18
CA TYR A 148 15.99 -20.20 -11.47
C TYR A 148 16.61 -21.14 -12.52
N LEU A 149 17.94 -21.20 -12.56
CA LEU A 149 18.70 -22.06 -13.48
C LEU A 149 18.65 -23.54 -13.05
N GLU A 150 19.03 -23.84 -11.81
CA GLU A 150 19.16 -25.21 -11.30
C GLU A 150 17.79 -25.94 -11.23
N ALA A 151 16.71 -25.20 -11.01
CA ALA A 151 15.34 -25.74 -10.97
C ALA A 151 14.61 -25.66 -12.32
N SER A 152 15.22 -25.08 -13.36
CA SER A 152 14.58 -24.82 -14.67
C SER A 152 13.24 -24.10 -14.52
N LEU A 153 13.24 -22.97 -13.80
CA LEU A 153 12.00 -22.25 -13.48
C LEU A 153 11.33 -21.63 -14.71
N SER A 154 12.06 -21.37 -15.80
CA SER A 154 11.48 -20.99 -17.10
C SER A 154 10.44 -22.02 -17.55
N ASP A 155 10.85 -23.28 -17.62
CA ASP A 155 10.03 -24.39 -18.12
C ASP A 155 8.90 -24.69 -17.15
N LEU A 156 9.16 -24.55 -15.84
CA LEU A 156 8.14 -24.74 -14.82
C LEU A 156 7.08 -23.63 -14.90
N TRP A 157 7.49 -22.39 -15.14
CA TRP A 157 6.58 -21.26 -15.36
C TRP A 157 5.70 -21.51 -16.58
N GLU A 158 6.28 -21.80 -17.75
CA GLU A 158 5.53 -22.08 -18.98
C GLU A 158 4.47 -23.19 -18.78
N ARG A 159 4.80 -24.19 -17.96
CA ARG A 159 3.88 -25.29 -17.64
C ARG A 159 2.70 -24.86 -16.76
N VAL A 160 2.90 -23.94 -15.81
CA VAL A 160 1.85 -23.54 -14.85
C VAL A 160 1.16 -22.23 -15.21
N GLU A 161 1.74 -21.43 -16.10
CA GLU A 161 1.18 -20.15 -16.55
C GLU A 161 -0.29 -20.26 -17.00
N PRO A 162 -0.74 -21.31 -17.73
CA PRO A 162 -2.16 -21.46 -18.07
C PRO A 162 -3.09 -21.49 -16.84
N ARG A 163 -2.62 -21.98 -15.69
CA ARG A 163 -3.39 -21.97 -14.43
C ARG A 163 -3.48 -20.58 -13.83
N TYR A 164 -2.38 -19.82 -13.88
CA TYR A 164 -2.39 -18.41 -13.52
C TYR A 164 -3.34 -17.60 -14.41
N GLN A 165 -3.32 -17.84 -15.72
CA GLN A 165 -4.24 -17.20 -16.66
C GLN A 165 -5.70 -17.57 -16.38
N ALA A 166 -5.98 -18.82 -15.99
CA ALA A 166 -7.31 -19.23 -15.56
C ALA A 166 -7.75 -18.52 -14.27
N ALA A 167 -6.85 -18.33 -13.30
CA ALA A 167 -7.12 -17.56 -12.09
C ALA A 167 -7.37 -16.07 -12.41
N VAL A 168 -6.58 -15.46 -13.29
CA VAL A 168 -6.83 -14.10 -13.83
C VAL A 168 -8.21 -14.02 -14.48
N ALA A 169 -8.57 -14.98 -15.32
CA ALA A 169 -9.88 -15.02 -15.98
C ALA A 169 -11.03 -15.10 -14.95
N ARG A 170 -10.88 -15.87 -13.87
CA ARG A 170 -11.85 -15.97 -12.76
C ARG A 170 -12.08 -14.62 -12.08
N TYR A 171 -11.04 -13.81 -11.92
CA TYR A 171 -11.10 -12.48 -11.29
C TYR A 171 -11.54 -11.36 -12.23
N SER A 172 -11.39 -11.54 -13.55
CA SER A 172 -11.49 -10.47 -14.54
C SER A 172 -12.83 -9.75 -14.55
N ASP A 173 -13.95 -10.48 -14.66
CA ASP A 173 -15.28 -9.85 -14.73
C ASP A 173 -15.75 -9.25 -13.40
N PRO A 174 -15.56 -9.93 -12.24
CA PRO A 174 -15.80 -9.32 -10.93
C PRO A 174 -15.01 -8.02 -10.71
N ILE A 175 -13.73 -7.97 -11.08
CA ILE A 175 -12.90 -6.78 -10.95
C ILE A 175 -13.37 -5.68 -11.91
N ARG A 176 -13.63 -5.99 -13.18
CA ARG A 176 -14.18 -5.01 -14.14
C ARG A 176 -15.47 -4.38 -13.63
N ARG A 177 -16.37 -5.18 -13.06
CA ARG A 177 -17.61 -4.69 -12.45
C ARG A 177 -17.33 -3.82 -11.23
N MET A 178 -16.44 -4.26 -10.34
CA MET A 178 -16.06 -3.50 -9.13
C MET A 178 -15.49 -2.13 -9.49
N VAL A 179 -14.57 -2.07 -10.46
CA VAL A 179 -13.97 -0.82 -10.96
C VAL A 179 -15.05 0.07 -11.55
N ALA A 180 -15.89 -0.45 -12.44
CA ALA A 180 -16.96 0.33 -13.08
C ALA A 180 -17.96 0.90 -12.05
N LEU A 181 -18.35 0.13 -11.03
CA LEU A 181 -19.25 0.59 -9.97
C LEU A 181 -18.60 1.65 -9.09
N SER A 182 -17.31 1.49 -8.77
CA SER A 182 -16.56 2.46 -7.95
C SER A 182 -16.37 3.77 -8.72
N ASP A 183 -15.92 3.72 -9.97
CA ASP A 183 -15.78 4.88 -10.85
C ASP A 183 -17.12 5.60 -11.02
N ALA A 184 -18.21 4.87 -11.23
CA ALA A 184 -19.55 5.43 -11.34
C ALA A 184 -20.02 6.11 -10.04
N TYR A 185 -19.77 5.49 -8.88
CA TYR A 185 -20.14 6.07 -7.58
C TYR A 185 -19.44 7.41 -7.36
N PHE A 186 -18.13 7.49 -7.59
CA PHE A 186 -17.36 8.74 -7.43
C PHE A 186 -17.42 9.67 -8.66
N ARG A 187 -18.11 9.24 -9.72
CA ARG A 187 -18.20 9.90 -11.03
C ARG A 187 -16.82 10.33 -11.54
N PHE A 188 -15.82 9.46 -11.37
CA PHE A 188 -14.51 9.65 -11.95
C PHE A 188 -14.52 9.23 -13.42
N ALA A 189 -13.99 10.07 -14.30
CA ALA A 189 -13.79 9.69 -15.69
C ALA A 189 -12.73 8.59 -15.75
N SER A 190 -13.09 7.41 -16.27
CA SER A 190 -12.16 6.30 -16.44
C SER A 190 -10.93 6.74 -17.23
N GLY A 191 -9.75 6.40 -16.73
CA GLY A 191 -8.46 6.78 -17.33
C GLY A 191 -7.82 8.07 -16.79
N SER A 192 -8.49 8.83 -15.91
CA SER A 192 -7.94 10.08 -15.36
C SER A 192 -7.12 9.88 -14.08
N TYR A 193 -6.19 8.92 -14.02
CA TYR A 193 -5.54 8.51 -12.76
C TYR A 193 -4.21 9.22 -12.43
N LEU A 194 -3.96 10.42 -12.98
CA LEU A 194 -2.82 11.28 -12.60
C LEU A 194 -1.43 10.62 -12.68
N GLY A 195 -1.24 9.66 -13.58
CA GLY A 195 0.03 8.92 -13.72
C GLY A 195 0.22 7.79 -12.70
N LEU A 196 -0.78 7.49 -11.87
CA LEU A 196 -0.81 6.34 -10.99
C LEU A 196 -1.19 5.07 -11.75
N THR A 197 -0.63 3.94 -11.33
CA THR A 197 -1.04 2.61 -11.79
C THR A 197 -1.65 1.82 -10.64
N TYR A 198 -2.60 0.95 -10.97
CA TYR A 198 -3.21 -0.01 -10.04
C TYR A 198 -3.07 -1.41 -10.65
N THR A 199 -2.09 -2.17 -10.19
CA THR A 199 -1.77 -3.50 -10.69
C THR A 199 -2.17 -4.54 -9.67
N ILE A 200 -2.95 -5.52 -10.13
CA ILE A 200 -3.40 -6.65 -9.34
C ILE A 200 -2.63 -7.87 -9.83
N GLU A 201 -1.68 -8.34 -9.02
CA GLU A 201 -0.88 -9.50 -9.35
C GLU A 201 -1.49 -10.77 -8.73
N VAL A 202 -1.76 -11.78 -9.56
CA VAL A 202 -2.21 -13.09 -9.07
C VAL A 202 -1.01 -13.95 -8.73
N ASP A 203 -0.91 -14.38 -7.48
CA ASP A 203 0.05 -15.38 -7.02
C ASP A 203 -0.68 -16.67 -6.62
N LEU A 204 -0.18 -17.83 -7.05
CA LEU A 204 -0.78 -19.13 -6.72
C LEU A 204 0.07 -20.00 -5.78
N LEU A 205 1.19 -19.50 -5.27
CA LEU A 205 2.15 -20.26 -4.47
C LEU A 205 2.31 -19.75 -3.03
N ALA A 206 1.79 -18.57 -2.72
CA ALA A 206 1.85 -17.94 -1.41
C ALA A 206 0.86 -18.58 -0.42
N ALA A 207 0.85 -18.08 0.82
CA ALA A 207 -0.17 -18.46 1.78
C ALA A 207 -1.55 -17.98 1.28
N PRO A 208 -2.57 -18.86 1.27
CA PRO A 208 -3.87 -18.54 0.72
C PRO A 208 -4.68 -17.61 1.61
N GLU A 209 -5.81 -17.15 1.09
CA GLU A 209 -6.80 -16.29 1.76
C GLU A 209 -6.27 -14.89 2.13
N GLN A 210 -5.25 -14.40 1.42
CA GLN A 210 -4.65 -13.08 1.64
C GLN A 210 -4.76 -12.16 0.41
N VAL A 211 -4.92 -10.87 0.70
CA VAL A 211 -4.65 -9.76 -0.22
C VAL A 211 -3.56 -8.89 0.40
N GLN A 212 -2.44 -8.70 -0.30
CA GLN A 212 -1.35 -7.85 0.14
C GLN A 212 -1.25 -6.61 -0.74
N ALA A 213 -1.31 -5.42 -0.13
CA ALA A 213 -1.20 -4.16 -0.83
C ALA A 213 0.14 -3.47 -0.55
N ARG A 214 0.74 -2.87 -1.57
CA ARG A 214 1.91 -1.99 -1.46
C ARG A 214 1.73 -0.79 -2.36
N ILE A 215 2.21 0.37 -1.94
CA ILE A 215 2.27 1.56 -2.78
C ILE A 215 3.74 1.94 -2.88
N TYR A 216 4.32 1.71 -4.05
CA TYR A 216 5.71 2.03 -4.35
C TYR A 216 5.79 3.10 -5.43
N GLY A 217 6.22 4.30 -5.02
CA GLY A 217 6.19 5.49 -5.86
C GLY A 217 4.77 5.84 -6.29
N LEU A 218 4.49 5.72 -7.58
CA LEU A 218 3.19 5.98 -8.19
C LEU A 218 2.40 4.70 -8.50
N ASN A 219 2.88 3.53 -8.07
CA ASN A 219 2.29 2.24 -8.39
C ASN A 219 1.63 1.62 -7.17
N TYR A 220 0.34 1.35 -7.27
CA TYR A 220 -0.43 0.57 -6.32
C TYR A 220 -0.38 -0.88 -6.76
N HIS A 221 0.19 -1.74 -5.94
CA HIS A 221 0.30 -3.17 -6.16
C HIS A 221 -0.67 -3.88 -5.21
N VAL A 222 -1.40 -4.86 -5.73
CA VAL A 222 -2.35 -5.68 -4.97
C VAL A 222 -2.14 -7.13 -5.34
N VAL A 223 -1.39 -7.83 -4.49
CA VAL A 223 -1.11 -9.26 -4.66
C VAL A 223 -2.25 -10.06 -4.08
N VAL A 224 -2.90 -10.85 -4.93
CA VAL A 224 -4.03 -11.71 -4.57
C VAL A 224 -3.57 -13.16 -4.59
N THR A 225 -3.67 -13.82 -3.43
CA THR A 225 -3.27 -15.22 -3.24
C THR A 225 -4.44 -16.17 -3.49
N PRO A 226 -4.25 -17.51 -3.55
CA PRO A 226 -5.35 -18.44 -3.74
C PRO A 226 -6.43 -18.27 -2.68
N SER A 227 -7.69 -18.22 -3.11
CA SER A 227 -8.81 -18.13 -2.19
C SER A 227 -10.04 -18.86 -2.70
N LYS A 228 -10.77 -19.46 -1.75
CA LYS A 228 -12.03 -20.18 -2.03
C LYS A 228 -13.08 -19.19 -2.52
N ALA A 229 -13.26 -18.09 -1.79
CA ALA A 229 -14.08 -16.95 -2.19
C ALA A 229 -13.20 -15.82 -2.75
N LEU A 230 -13.64 -15.18 -3.83
CA LEU A 230 -12.91 -14.05 -4.40
C LEU A 230 -12.89 -12.87 -3.42
N LYS A 231 -11.70 -12.31 -3.18
CA LYS A 231 -11.49 -11.22 -2.22
C LYS A 231 -11.85 -9.85 -2.80
N ILE A 232 -12.97 -9.75 -3.52
CA ILE A 232 -13.37 -8.53 -4.25
C ILE A 232 -13.54 -7.33 -3.33
N GLY A 233 -14.03 -7.53 -2.10
CA GLY A 233 -14.14 -6.45 -1.10
C GLY A 233 -12.79 -5.86 -0.72
N GLU A 234 -11.79 -6.70 -0.43
CA GLU A 234 -10.43 -6.25 -0.09
C GLU A 234 -9.74 -5.59 -1.28
N ILE A 235 -9.90 -6.11 -2.49
CA ILE A 235 -9.39 -5.48 -3.72
C ILE A 235 -10.08 -4.13 -3.95
N ARG A 236 -11.40 -4.02 -3.73
CA ARG A 236 -12.11 -2.75 -3.84
C ARG A 236 -11.58 -1.73 -2.84
N HIS A 237 -11.35 -2.14 -1.59
CA HIS A 237 -10.82 -1.27 -0.56
C HIS A 237 -9.51 -0.59 -1.01
N GLN A 238 -8.58 -1.36 -1.59
CA GLN A 238 -7.33 -0.83 -2.13
C GLN A 238 -7.54 0.05 -3.36
N TYR A 239 -8.50 -0.29 -4.22
CA TYR A 239 -8.88 0.55 -5.36
C TYR A 239 -9.46 1.90 -4.92
N LEU A 240 -10.19 1.95 -3.80
CA LEU A 240 -10.71 3.20 -3.25
C LEU A 240 -9.59 4.11 -2.74
N HIS A 241 -8.54 3.57 -2.12
CA HIS A 241 -7.33 4.34 -1.79
C HIS A 241 -6.67 4.92 -3.04
N PHE A 242 -6.48 4.10 -4.08
CA PHE A 242 -5.96 4.55 -5.37
C PHE A 242 -6.74 5.75 -5.95
N LEU A 243 -8.05 5.79 -5.72
CA LEU A 243 -8.91 6.88 -6.17
C LEU A 243 -8.90 8.11 -5.24
N LEU A 244 -8.85 7.92 -3.92
CA LEU A 244 -9.13 8.95 -2.92
C LEU A 244 -7.88 9.57 -2.29
N ASP A 245 -6.79 8.81 -2.11
CA ASP A 245 -5.55 9.30 -1.52
C ASP A 245 -4.99 10.55 -2.23
N PRO A 246 -5.04 10.67 -3.58
CA PRO A 246 -4.58 11.89 -4.26
C PRO A 246 -5.40 13.14 -3.92
N LEU A 247 -6.69 12.97 -3.59
CA LEU A 247 -7.54 14.09 -3.15
C LEU A 247 -7.14 14.54 -1.75
N ALA A 248 -6.87 13.59 -0.86
CA ALA A 248 -6.38 13.89 0.49
C ALA A 248 -5.04 14.61 0.47
N ALA A 249 -4.10 14.15 -0.36
CA ALA A 249 -2.81 14.81 -0.53
C ALA A 249 -2.97 16.24 -1.11
N LYS A 250 -3.87 16.43 -2.08
CA LYS A 250 -4.13 17.74 -2.70
C LYS A 250 -4.71 18.74 -1.71
N TYR A 251 -5.62 18.30 -0.82
CA TYR A 251 -6.32 19.16 0.14
C TYR A 251 -5.87 18.93 1.58
N ALA A 252 -4.62 18.49 1.77
CA ALA A 252 -4.06 18.18 3.08
C ALA A 252 -4.09 19.40 4.02
N GLN A 253 -3.95 20.62 3.49
CA GLN A 253 -4.05 21.84 4.29
C GLN A 253 -5.46 22.04 4.87
N GLU A 254 -6.51 21.87 4.06
CA GLU A 254 -7.90 21.95 4.51
C GLU A 254 -8.23 20.86 5.53
N ILE A 255 -7.72 19.64 5.32
CA ILE A 255 -7.84 18.54 6.28
C ILE A 255 -7.15 18.91 7.61
N GLN A 256 -5.94 19.46 7.54
CA GLN A 256 -5.14 19.79 8.72
C GLN A 256 -5.79 20.86 9.61
N GLN A 257 -6.65 21.73 9.06
CA GLN A 257 -7.44 22.68 9.85
C GLN A 257 -8.41 21.98 10.83
N LYS A 258 -8.72 20.71 10.60
CA LYS A 258 -9.60 19.88 11.45
C LYS A 258 -8.82 18.97 12.41
N SER A 259 -7.50 19.12 12.47
CA SER A 259 -6.58 18.26 13.25
C SER A 259 -6.82 18.27 14.77
N VAL A 260 -7.66 19.18 15.30
CA VAL A 260 -8.15 19.09 16.69
C VAL A 260 -8.86 17.75 16.96
N LEU A 261 -9.47 17.14 15.94
CA LEU A 261 -10.09 15.81 16.02
C LEU A 261 -9.05 14.69 16.15
N LYS A 262 -7.82 14.90 15.66
CA LYS A 262 -6.72 13.94 15.77
C LYS A 262 -6.41 13.60 17.23
N ALA A 263 -6.45 14.60 18.12
CA ALA A 263 -6.18 14.40 19.54
C ALA A 263 -7.12 13.34 20.16
N LEU A 264 -8.39 13.31 19.76
CA LEU A 264 -9.36 12.31 20.18
C LEU A 264 -9.09 10.95 19.52
N ALA A 265 -8.84 10.91 18.21
CA ALA A 265 -8.54 9.66 17.51
C ALA A 265 -7.32 8.94 18.11
N ARG A 266 -6.29 9.69 18.53
CA ARG A 266 -5.09 9.14 19.20
C ARG A 266 -5.39 8.38 20.48
N THR A 267 -6.49 8.70 21.18
CA THR A 267 -6.88 7.98 22.39
C THR A 267 -7.56 6.65 22.12
N ALA A 268 -7.92 6.35 20.86
CA ALA A 268 -8.52 5.07 20.50
C ALA A 268 -7.46 3.94 20.57
N PRO A 269 -7.65 2.90 21.41
CA PRO A 269 -6.66 1.84 21.58
C PRO A 269 -6.48 0.99 20.31
N SER A 270 -7.59 0.64 19.62
CA SER A 270 -7.55 -0.19 18.41
C SER A 270 -7.07 0.53 17.16
N LEU A 271 -6.95 1.85 17.18
CA LEU A 271 -6.56 2.62 16.00
C LEU A 271 -5.07 2.40 15.73
N ALA A 272 -4.75 1.96 14.52
CA ALA A 272 -3.37 1.73 14.08
C ALA A 272 -2.53 3.02 14.15
N ALA A 273 -1.23 2.86 14.40
CA ALA A 273 -0.30 3.98 14.61
C ALA A 273 -0.28 4.95 13.41
N ASP A 274 -0.30 4.43 12.19
CA ASP A 274 -0.29 5.25 10.97
C ASP A 274 -1.44 6.27 10.93
N PHE A 275 -2.65 5.86 11.30
CA PHE A 275 -3.81 6.76 11.40
C PHE A 275 -3.71 7.76 12.55
N LYS A 276 -3.02 7.39 13.65
CA LYS A 276 -2.75 8.30 14.76
C LYS A 276 -1.75 9.39 14.39
N GLU A 277 -0.86 9.09 13.45
CA GLU A 277 0.27 9.93 13.08
C GLU A 277 0.05 10.74 11.78
N ASP A 278 -0.78 10.25 10.84
CA ASP A 278 -1.19 10.97 9.63
C ASP A 278 -2.72 11.18 9.62
N PHE A 279 -3.15 12.43 9.81
CA PHE A 279 -4.59 12.71 9.95
C PHE A 279 -5.31 12.67 8.61
N ALA A 280 -4.61 13.02 7.52
CA ALA A 280 -5.16 12.92 6.17
C ALA A 280 -5.39 11.45 5.77
N LEU A 281 -4.50 10.54 6.17
CA LEU A 281 -4.70 9.11 6.01
C LEU A 281 -5.93 8.62 6.79
N LEU A 282 -6.10 9.02 8.06
CA LEU A 282 -7.30 8.68 8.85
C LEU A 282 -8.59 9.19 8.20
N VAL A 283 -8.59 10.43 7.72
CA VAL A 283 -9.74 11.04 7.05
C VAL A 283 -10.11 10.26 5.78
N THR A 284 -9.10 9.82 5.03
CA THR A 284 -9.30 9.05 3.81
C THR A 284 -9.84 7.66 4.11
N GLU A 285 -9.31 6.96 5.11
CA GLU A 285 -9.84 5.67 5.55
C GLU A 285 -11.30 5.79 6.01
N CYS A 286 -11.65 6.85 6.74
CA CYS A 286 -13.03 7.09 7.15
C CYS A 286 -13.98 7.29 5.95
N LEU A 287 -13.53 8.02 4.92
CA LEU A 287 -14.30 8.22 3.69
C LEU A 287 -14.40 6.92 2.89
N THR A 288 -13.32 6.15 2.77
CA THR A 288 -13.27 4.85 2.11
C THR A 288 -14.30 3.90 2.73
N ARG A 289 -14.25 3.72 4.06
CA ARG A 289 -15.19 2.87 4.79
C ARG A 289 -16.64 3.33 4.68
N ALA A 290 -16.89 4.63 4.80
CA ALA A 290 -18.22 5.18 4.62
C ALA A 290 -18.76 4.91 3.20
N SER A 291 -17.89 5.00 2.19
CA SER A 291 -18.25 4.72 0.80
C SER A 291 -18.58 3.25 0.58
N GLU A 292 -17.80 2.33 1.16
CA GLU A 292 -18.11 0.89 1.13
C GLU A 292 -19.50 0.62 1.70
N LEU A 293 -19.83 1.20 2.86
CA LEU A 293 -21.15 1.05 3.49
C LEU A 293 -22.30 1.56 2.60
N ARG A 294 -22.11 2.70 1.92
CA ARG A 294 -23.12 3.23 0.98
C ARG A 294 -23.27 2.37 -0.28
N MET A 295 -22.16 1.84 -0.80
CA MET A 295 -22.12 1.03 -2.01
C MET A 295 -22.69 -0.37 -1.81
N ASP A 296 -22.45 -0.98 -0.64
CA ASP A 296 -22.89 -2.35 -0.35
C ASP A 296 -24.38 -2.44 -0.04
N LYS A 297 -25.00 -1.33 0.39
CA LYS A 297 -26.46 -1.21 0.62
C LYS A 297 -27.03 -2.31 1.53
N HIS A 298 -26.27 -2.67 2.56
CA HIS A 298 -26.71 -3.55 3.62
C HIS A 298 -27.98 -3.02 4.31
N PRO A 299 -28.79 -3.88 4.95
CA PRO A 299 -29.91 -3.45 5.78
C PRO A 299 -29.49 -2.38 6.79
N LYS A 300 -30.37 -1.39 7.01
CA LYS A 300 -30.08 -0.21 7.86
C LYS A 300 -29.45 -0.57 9.21
N ALA A 301 -29.97 -1.58 9.90
CA ALA A 301 -29.46 -1.99 11.20
C ALA A 301 -28.03 -2.56 11.14
N GLU A 302 -27.68 -3.27 10.07
CA GLU A 302 -26.31 -3.79 9.85
C GLU A 302 -25.35 -2.65 9.53
N THR A 303 -25.78 -1.70 8.69
CA THR A 303 -24.99 -0.50 8.36
C THR A 303 -24.73 0.37 9.59
N GLU A 304 -25.76 0.63 10.40
CA GLU A 304 -25.62 1.40 11.65
C GLU A 304 -24.68 0.72 12.65
N LYS A 305 -24.80 -0.60 12.80
CA LYS A 305 -23.90 -1.38 13.65
C LYS A 305 -22.45 -1.29 13.14
N THR A 306 -22.23 -1.52 11.85
CA THR A 306 -20.88 -1.49 11.26
C THR A 306 -20.26 -0.10 11.36
N ALA A 307 -21.02 0.96 11.08
CA ALA A 307 -20.55 2.34 11.27
C ALA A 307 -20.19 2.63 12.74
N SER A 308 -20.97 2.11 13.70
CA SER A 308 -20.67 2.21 15.13
C SER A 308 -19.38 1.47 15.49
N ASP A 309 -19.20 0.24 15.01
CA ASP A 309 -18.01 -0.58 15.28
C ASP A 309 -16.73 0.07 14.70
N LEU A 310 -16.81 0.61 13.48
CA LEU A 310 -15.72 1.39 12.86
C LEU A 310 -15.42 2.68 13.65
N THR A 311 -16.45 3.37 14.12
CA THR A 311 -16.25 4.56 14.96
C THR A 311 -15.57 4.19 16.28
N ALA A 312 -15.98 3.08 16.90
CA ALA A 312 -15.42 2.57 18.13
C ALA A 312 -13.98 2.08 17.96
N SER A 313 -13.55 1.64 16.77
CA SER A 313 -12.14 1.30 16.51
C SER A 313 -11.24 2.55 16.36
N GLY A 314 -11.84 3.75 16.26
CA GLY A 314 -11.12 5.01 16.13
C GLY A 314 -11.23 5.68 14.76
N LEU A 315 -11.99 5.09 13.81
CA LEU A 315 -12.33 5.74 12.54
C LEU A 315 -13.45 6.76 12.73
N ILE A 316 -13.11 7.80 13.50
CA ILE A 316 -14.07 8.70 14.13
C ILE A 316 -14.97 9.49 13.15
N LEU A 317 -14.55 9.64 11.88
CA LEU A 317 -15.29 10.40 10.87
C LEU A 317 -16.16 9.54 9.95
N VAL A 318 -16.23 8.22 10.15
CA VAL A 318 -17.11 7.34 9.35
C VAL A 318 -18.56 7.83 9.35
N PRO A 319 -19.19 8.18 10.49
CA PRO A 319 -20.58 8.63 10.49
C PRO A 319 -20.78 9.98 9.78
N TYR A 320 -19.81 10.90 9.90
CA TYR A 320 -19.83 12.15 9.16
C TYR A 320 -19.83 11.89 7.65
N PHE A 321 -18.87 11.11 7.16
CA PHE A 321 -18.75 10.83 5.73
C PHE A 321 -19.93 10.02 5.21
N TYR A 322 -20.49 9.09 5.99
CA TYR A 322 -21.68 8.35 5.60
C TYR A 322 -22.87 9.29 5.34
N SER A 323 -23.05 10.30 6.19
CA SER A 323 -24.08 11.34 6.01
C SER A 323 -23.75 12.27 4.84
N ALA A 324 -22.50 12.73 4.72
CA ALA A 324 -22.10 13.62 3.62
C ALA A 324 -22.19 12.95 2.24
N LEU A 325 -22.01 11.63 2.19
CA LEU A 325 -22.18 10.84 0.98
C LEU A 325 -23.66 10.73 0.55
N GLU A 326 -24.61 10.83 1.48
CA GLU A 326 -26.03 10.90 1.15
C GLU A 326 -26.35 12.16 0.34
N ASP A 327 -25.85 13.32 0.79
CA ASP A 327 -25.99 14.58 0.04
C ASP A 327 -25.26 14.51 -1.32
N TYR A 328 -24.09 13.86 -1.36
CA TYR A 328 -23.33 13.65 -2.58
C TYR A 328 -24.06 12.80 -3.63
N GLU A 329 -24.82 11.80 -3.18
CA GLU A 329 -25.60 10.94 -4.07
C GLU A 329 -26.75 11.69 -4.77
N LEU A 330 -27.22 12.81 -4.20
CA LEU A 330 -28.29 13.66 -4.74
C LEU A 330 -27.84 14.66 -5.82
N GLN A 331 -26.53 14.87 -5.99
CA GLN A 331 -25.96 15.81 -6.96
C GLN A 331 -25.23 15.09 -8.09
N GLU A 332 -24.96 15.79 -9.20
CA GLU A 332 -24.29 15.21 -10.38
C GLU A 332 -22.77 15.44 -10.41
N ALA A 333 -22.23 16.28 -9.52
CA ALA A 333 -20.82 16.62 -9.50
C ALA A 333 -19.93 15.43 -9.11
N SER A 334 -18.73 15.35 -9.69
CA SER A 334 -17.76 14.32 -9.34
C SER A 334 -17.13 14.52 -7.98
N MET A 335 -16.65 13.44 -7.38
CA MET A 335 -15.95 13.50 -6.10
C MET A 335 -14.77 14.49 -6.13
N ARG A 336 -14.08 14.64 -7.28
CA ARG A 336 -12.98 15.62 -7.43
C ARG A 336 -13.40 17.07 -7.19
N VAL A 337 -14.63 17.41 -7.57
CA VAL A 337 -15.19 18.75 -7.46
C VAL A 337 -15.66 19.01 -6.04
N VAL A 338 -16.33 18.03 -5.44
CA VAL A 338 -17.03 18.20 -4.15
C VAL A 338 -16.13 17.94 -2.94
N TYR A 339 -15.07 17.14 -3.08
CA TYR A 339 -14.23 16.66 -1.97
C TYR A 339 -13.75 17.79 -1.06
N LYS A 340 -13.24 18.89 -1.63
CA LYS A 340 -12.79 20.04 -0.84
C LYS A 340 -13.90 20.61 0.03
N GLN A 341 -15.10 20.81 -0.52
CA GLN A 341 -16.23 21.32 0.25
C GLN A 341 -16.72 20.31 1.28
N MET A 342 -16.72 19.03 0.95
CA MET A 342 -17.02 17.95 1.88
C MET A 342 -16.05 17.93 3.08
N VAL A 343 -14.76 18.20 2.88
CA VAL A 343 -13.79 18.33 3.97
C VAL A 343 -14.00 19.63 4.76
N LEU A 344 -14.22 20.75 4.08
CA LEU A 344 -14.44 22.05 4.75
C LEU A 344 -15.69 22.04 5.64
N ALA A 345 -16.72 21.30 5.26
CA ALA A 345 -17.96 21.13 6.01
C ALA A 345 -17.84 20.31 7.30
N ILE A 346 -16.71 19.63 7.54
CA ILE A 346 -16.43 18.99 8.83
C ILE A 346 -16.41 20.08 9.90
N ASP A 347 -17.38 20.08 10.82
CA ASP A 347 -17.38 20.96 11.99
C ASP A 347 -16.77 20.22 13.21
N PRO A 348 -15.54 20.57 13.65
CA PRO A 348 -14.91 19.88 14.75
C PRO A 348 -15.71 19.96 16.05
N ARG A 349 -16.47 21.03 16.29
CA ARG A 349 -17.26 21.18 17.51
C ARG A 349 -18.41 20.18 17.57
N SER A 350 -19.16 20.07 16.47
CA SER A 350 -20.23 19.09 16.34
C SER A 350 -19.71 17.66 16.42
N GLU A 351 -18.59 17.37 15.76
CA GLU A 351 -17.99 16.03 15.80
C GLU A 351 -17.47 15.66 17.20
N LEU A 352 -16.79 16.56 17.90
CA LEU A 352 -16.38 16.32 19.29
C LEU A 352 -17.58 16.07 20.21
N LYS A 353 -18.68 16.81 20.03
CA LYS A 353 -19.92 16.59 20.79
C LYS A 353 -20.54 15.22 20.50
N ARG A 354 -20.57 14.80 19.23
CA ARG A 354 -21.08 13.48 18.82
C ARG A 354 -20.22 12.35 19.37
N LEU A 355 -18.91 12.52 19.36
CA LEU A 355 -17.95 11.51 19.78
C LEU A 355 -17.80 11.41 21.30
N ALA A 356 -18.28 12.37 22.08
CA ALA A 356 -18.18 12.37 23.54
C ALA A 356 -18.83 11.14 24.21
N SER A 357 -19.82 10.50 23.56
CA SER A 357 -20.48 9.29 24.04
C SER A 357 -19.86 7.99 23.51
N VAL A 358 -18.90 8.07 22.60
CA VAL A 358 -18.27 6.88 21.98
C VAL A 358 -17.33 6.23 22.98
N LYS A 359 -17.50 4.92 23.17
CA LYS A 359 -16.54 4.09 23.90
C LYS A 359 -15.64 3.41 22.88
N PHE A 360 -14.35 3.73 22.91
CA PHE A 360 -13.40 3.08 22.01
C PHE A 360 -13.20 1.62 22.39
N ALA A 361 -13.10 0.78 21.35
CA ALA A 361 -12.85 -0.63 21.47
C ALA A 361 -11.42 -0.88 22.02
N PRO A 362 -11.21 -2.01 22.72
CA PRO A 362 -9.86 -2.45 23.06
C PRO A 362 -9.09 -2.87 21.79
N PRO A 363 -7.75 -2.96 21.84
CA PRO A 363 -6.97 -3.47 20.72
C PRO A 363 -7.47 -4.86 20.28
N PRO A 364 -7.38 -5.21 18.98
CA PRO A 364 -7.71 -6.54 18.51
C PRO A 364 -6.93 -7.58 19.32
N ALA A 365 -7.61 -8.56 19.91
CA ALA A 365 -6.93 -9.64 20.60
C ALA A 365 -6.10 -10.43 19.59
N ALA A 366 -4.77 -10.31 19.65
CA ALA A 366 -3.89 -11.25 19.00
C ALA A 366 -4.28 -12.65 19.48
N GLN A 367 -4.53 -13.57 18.55
CA GLN A 367 -4.82 -14.95 18.92
C GLN A 367 -3.60 -15.51 19.67
N ALA A 368 -3.82 -15.83 20.94
CA ALA A 368 -2.91 -16.43 21.94
C ALA A 368 -1.94 -15.48 22.69
N GLU A 369 -2.46 -14.76 23.70
CA GLU A 369 -2.12 -14.91 25.14
C GLU A 369 -3.09 -14.05 25.99
N PRO A 370 -3.34 -14.38 27.27
CA PRO A 370 -4.31 -13.65 28.09
C PRO A 370 -3.88 -12.18 28.17
N ALA A 371 -4.83 -11.26 27.93
CA ALA A 371 -4.66 -9.81 27.90
C ALA A 371 -3.68 -9.29 28.95
N THR A 372 -2.39 -9.25 28.60
CA THR A 372 -1.39 -8.54 29.38
C THR A 372 -1.71 -7.06 29.22
N ALA A 373 -1.84 -6.37 30.35
CA ALA A 373 -1.84 -4.91 30.38
C ALA A 373 -0.75 -4.39 29.42
N VAL A 374 -1.05 -3.31 28.69
CA VAL A 374 -0.09 -2.64 27.78
C VAL A 374 1.28 -2.60 28.46
N SER A 375 2.30 -3.18 27.81
CA SER A 375 3.63 -3.33 28.40
C SER A 375 4.18 -1.97 28.82
N GLU A 376 5.08 -1.94 29.82
CA GLU A 376 5.72 -0.69 30.23
C GLU A 376 6.43 -0.01 29.04
N GLU A 377 7.06 -0.79 28.18
CA GLU A 377 7.68 -0.33 26.93
C GLU A 377 6.66 0.37 26.02
N ALA A 378 5.54 -0.29 25.70
CA ALA A 378 4.51 0.28 24.83
C ALA A 378 3.92 1.57 25.44
N ARG A 379 3.72 1.60 26.77
CA ARG A 379 3.26 2.79 27.48
C ARG A 379 4.26 3.95 27.39
N LEU A 380 5.56 3.68 27.48
CA LEU A 380 6.61 4.70 27.34
C LEU A 380 6.70 5.23 25.90
N LEU A 381 6.60 4.34 24.91
CA LEU A 381 6.55 4.74 23.49
C LEU A 381 5.34 5.64 23.21
N ASP A 382 4.16 5.25 23.67
CA ASP A 382 2.93 6.05 23.54
C ASP A 382 3.03 7.39 24.29
N GLN A 383 3.63 7.38 25.49
CA GLN A 383 3.90 8.61 26.23
C GLN A 383 4.83 9.54 25.45
N GLY A 384 5.89 8.99 24.84
CA GLY A 384 6.84 9.74 24.02
C GLY A 384 6.16 10.40 22.82
N ASP A 385 5.40 9.64 22.05
CA ASP A 385 4.68 10.15 20.86
C ASP A 385 3.66 11.22 21.23
N ASN A 386 2.90 11.00 22.31
CA ASN A 386 1.93 11.98 22.80
C ASN A 386 2.61 13.24 23.36
N SER A 387 3.84 13.14 23.86
CA SER A 387 4.63 14.29 24.30
C SER A 387 5.16 15.07 23.09
N ILE A 388 5.65 14.39 22.03
CA ILE A 388 5.99 15.02 20.74
C ILE A 388 4.78 15.78 20.20
N TYR A 389 3.61 15.14 20.15
CA TYR A 389 2.38 15.74 19.64
C TYR A 389 2.00 17.03 20.39
N ARG A 390 2.26 17.09 21.70
CA ARG A 390 2.00 18.27 22.55
C ARG A 390 3.14 19.30 22.56
N GLY A 391 4.26 19.04 21.88
CA GLY A 391 5.45 19.90 21.91
C GLY A 391 6.29 19.77 23.19
N GLU A 392 6.01 18.75 24.02
CA GLU A 392 6.71 18.42 25.26
C GLU A 392 7.98 17.60 24.95
N TYR A 393 8.94 18.21 24.25
CA TYR A 393 10.11 17.50 23.70
C TYR A 393 11.09 16.99 24.77
N ARG A 394 11.10 17.57 25.98
CA ARG A 394 11.96 17.10 27.08
C ARG A 394 11.41 15.80 27.66
N GLU A 395 10.10 15.76 27.86
CA GLU A 395 9.34 14.62 28.34
C GLU A 395 9.39 13.49 27.31
N ALA A 396 9.20 13.81 26.03
CA ALA A 396 9.37 12.85 24.94
C ALA A 396 10.75 12.20 24.96
N ARG A 397 11.81 13.02 25.05
CA ARG A 397 13.19 12.53 25.11
C ARG A 397 13.41 11.58 26.30
N ALA A 398 12.90 11.93 27.48
CA ALA A 398 13.05 11.09 28.67
C ALA A 398 12.35 9.73 28.48
N ALA A 399 11.14 9.72 27.91
CA ALA A 399 10.39 8.50 27.66
C ALA A 399 11.11 7.57 26.66
N PHE A 400 11.54 8.10 25.51
CA PHE A 400 12.24 7.29 24.50
C PHE A 400 13.63 6.83 24.96
N GLN A 401 14.36 7.66 25.70
CA GLN A 401 15.63 7.24 26.27
C GLN A 401 15.45 6.07 27.24
N ALA A 402 14.40 6.10 28.08
CA ALA A 402 14.06 4.99 28.96
C ALA A 402 13.73 3.70 28.19
N VAL A 403 13.12 3.81 27.00
CA VAL A 403 12.89 2.65 26.13
C VAL A 403 14.20 2.02 25.68
N LEU A 404 15.12 2.84 25.14
CA LEU A 404 16.41 2.36 24.66
C LEU A 404 17.30 1.78 25.77
N GLU A 405 17.20 2.32 26.98
CA GLU A 405 18.01 1.88 28.12
C GLU A 405 17.48 0.61 28.80
N LYS A 406 16.16 0.46 28.89
CA LYS A 406 15.53 -0.61 29.68
C LYS A 406 15.03 -1.79 28.87
N PHE A 407 14.68 -1.59 27.61
CA PHE A 407 13.95 -2.59 26.81
C PHE A 407 14.71 -2.96 25.54
N GLU A 408 14.68 -2.10 24.52
CA GLU A 408 15.26 -2.39 23.20
C GLU A 408 16.17 -1.24 22.74
N PRO A 409 17.50 -1.39 22.84
CA PRO A 409 18.48 -0.37 22.45
C PRO A 409 18.42 0.07 20.99
N ARG A 410 17.80 -0.73 20.11
CA ARG A 410 17.57 -0.42 18.69
C ARG A 410 16.10 -0.19 18.37
N SER A 411 15.28 0.20 19.36
CA SER A 411 13.86 0.47 19.13
C SER A 411 13.70 1.59 18.10
N GLU A 412 13.23 1.24 16.91
CA GLU A 412 13.09 2.16 15.77
C GLU A 412 12.22 3.38 16.12
N ARG A 413 11.12 3.15 16.85
CA ARG A 413 10.16 4.17 17.27
C ARG A 413 10.78 5.12 18.30
N ALA A 414 11.58 4.59 19.23
CA ALA A 414 12.29 5.43 20.19
C ALA A 414 13.44 6.23 19.56
N LEU A 415 14.24 5.63 18.68
CA LEU A 415 15.26 6.33 17.90
C LEU A 415 14.65 7.46 17.07
N PHE A 416 13.54 7.20 16.38
CA PHE A 416 12.84 8.20 15.58
C PHE A 416 12.31 9.34 16.47
N GLY A 417 11.68 8.99 17.60
CA GLY A 417 11.18 9.97 18.56
C GLY A 417 12.28 10.89 19.12
N LEU A 418 13.46 10.34 19.41
CA LEU A 418 14.64 11.12 19.82
C LEU A 418 15.13 12.05 18.70
N ALA A 419 15.13 11.59 17.45
CA ALA A 419 15.49 12.41 16.29
C ALA A 419 14.55 13.61 16.11
N VAL A 420 13.23 13.38 16.24
CA VAL A 420 12.21 14.44 16.19
C VAL A 420 12.37 15.42 17.35
N ALA A 421 12.60 14.94 18.57
CA ALA A 421 12.85 15.80 19.73
C ALA A 421 14.13 16.65 19.56
N ALA A 422 15.21 16.06 19.04
CA ALA A 422 16.46 16.76 18.74
C ALA A 422 16.27 17.85 17.67
N SER A 423 15.52 17.54 16.60
CA SER A 423 15.19 18.49 15.53
C SER A 423 14.48 19.74 16.07
N ASN A 424 13.52 19.53 16.98
CA ASN A 424 12.72 20.61 17.55
C ASN A 424 13.40 21.35 18.71
N THR A 425 14.53 20.84 19.22
CA THR A 425 15.31 21.47 20.30
C THR A 425 16.63 22.07 19.80
N ARG A 426 16.73 22.37 18.49
CA ARG A 426 17.88 22.99 17.82
C ARG A 426 19.18 22.17 17.96
N LYS A 427 19.09 20.85 17.85
CA LYS A 427 20.24 19.92 17.83
C LYS A 427 20.30 19.17 16.50
N PRO A 428 20.61 19.85 15.39
CA PRO A 428 20.51 19.26 14.05
C PRO A 428 21.46 18.08 13.83
N ASP A 429 22.68 18.11 14.37
CA ASP A 429 23.64 17.00 14.20
C ASP A 429 23.20 15.74 14.96
N LEU A 430 22.67 15.92 16.18
CA LEU A 430 22.10 14.82 16.94
C LEU A 430 20.82 14.27 16.30
N ALA A 431 20.01 15.13 15.70
CA ALA A 431 18.83 14.70 14.94
C ALA A 431 19.23 13.86 13.72
N GLU A 432 20.24 14.30 12.97
CA GLU A 432 20.78 13.57 11.82
C GLU A 432 21.27 12.17 12.24
N GLU A 433 22.07 12.09 13.31
CA GLU A 433 22.57 10.82 13.85
C GLU A 433 21.42 9.87 14.22
N TYR A 434 20.39 10.35 14.93
CA TYR A 434 19.27 9.50 15.31
C TYR A 434 18.41 9.09 14.11
N PHE A 435 18.18 9.96 13.12
CA PHE A 435 17.45 9.55 11.90
C PHE A 435 18.23 8.51 11.10
N GLN A 436 19.56 8.61 11.02
CA GLN A 436 20.39 7.58 10.41
C GLN A 436 20.28 6.25 11.17
N LYS A 437 20.37 6.28 12.50
CA LYS A 437 20.15 5.10 13.34
C LYS A 437 18.75 4.51 13.20
N THR A 438 17.72 5.34 13.04
CA THR A 438 16.37 4.87 12.70
C THR A 438 16.39 4.12 11.37
N LEU A 439 16.99 4.66 10.30
CA LEU A 439 17.07 3.98 9.00
C LEU A 439 17.86 2.67 9.04
N GLU A 440 18.80 2.51 9.98
CA GLU A 440 19.53 1.26 10.20
C GLU A 440 18.70 0.19 10.91
N ALA A 441 17.75 0.60 11.77
CA ALA A 441 16.97 -0.30 12.61
C ALA A 441 15.51 -0.48 12.16
N ALA A 442 14.99 0.42 11.32
CA ALA A 442 13.57 0.53 11.06
C ALA A 442 13.05 -0.56 10.13
N HIS A 443 11.88 -1.09 10.49
CA HIS A 443 11.02 -1.97 9.71
C HIS A 443 9.72 -1.26 9.31
N ASP A 444 9.28 -0.26 10.09
CA ASP A 444 8.11 0.56 9.84
C ASP A 444 8.34 1.53 8.66
N LEU A 445 7.54 1.40 7.60
CA LEU A 445 7.64 2.22 6.39
C LEU A 445 7.39 3.71 6.65
N ARG A 446 6.51 4.06 7.59
CA ARG A 446 6.24 5.44 7.95
C ARG A 446 7.49 6.06 8.58
N LEU A 447 8.13 5.36 9.51
CA LEU A 447 9.34 5.84 10.17
C LEU A 447 10.49 6.02 9.18
N VAL A 448 10.67 5.09 8.24
CA VAL A 448 11.65 5.21 7.15
C VAL A 448 11.38 6.42 6.27
N THR A 449 10.14 6.55 5.80
CA THR A 449 9.70 7.65 4.93
C THR A 449 9.99 9.00 5.59
N TRP A 450 9.57 9.19 6.85
CA TRP A 450 9.77 10.45 7.55
C TRP A 450 11.23 10.69 7.93
N SER A 451 12.02 9.65 8.23
CA SER A 451 13.45 9.80 8.49
C SER A 451 14.17 10.36 7.26
N HIS A 452 13.90 9.82 6.07
CA HIS A 452 14.40 10.38 4.81
C HIS A 452 13.91 11.83 4.59
N ILE A 453 12.63 12.13 4.82
CA ILE A 453 12.11 13.51 4.69
C ILE A 453 12.87 14.48 5.61
N TYR A 454 13.06 14.12 6.89
CA TYR A 454 13.74 14.97 7.85
C TYR A 454 15.23 15.12 7.56
N LEU A 455 15.92 14.04 7.16
CA LEU A 455 17.31 14.13 6.68
C LEU A 455 17.42 15.06 5.46
N GLY A 456 16.48 14.97 4.52
CA GLY A 456 16.41 15.89 3.39
C GLY A 456 16.30 17.35 3.83
N ARG A 457 15.43 17.64 4.82
CA ARG A 457 15.28 18.98 5.38
C ARG A 457 16.55 19.47 6.07
N LEU A 458 17.22 18.60 6.83
CA LEU A 458 18.48 18.91 7.50
C LEU A 458 19.58 19.24 6.49
N TYR A 459 19.70 18.46 5.41
CA TYR A 459 20.68 18.72 4.35
C TYR A 459 20.40 20.02 3.57
N ASP A 460 19.13 20.31 3.26
CA ASP A 460 18.76 21.59 2.65
C ASP A 460 19.16 22.79 3.55
N LEU A 461 18.90 22.69 4.86
CA LEU A 461 19.30 23.72 5.83
C LEU A 461 20.82 23.88 5.96
N LYS A 462 21.59 22.80 5.71
CA LYS A 462 23.06 22.82 5.64
C LYS A 462 23.58 23.32 4.28
N GLY A 463 22.70 23.64 3.33
CA GLY A 463 23.08 24.06 1.96
C GLY A 463 23.48 22.91 1.04
N ASN A 464 23.28 21.65 1.47
CA ASN A 464 23.64 20.46 0.71
C ASN A 464 22.44 19.92 -0.07
N ARG A 465 22.10 20.60 -1.17
CA ARG A 465 20.90 20.32 -1.96
C ARG A 465 20.93 18.94 -2.63
N GLU A 466 22.10 18.49 -3.09
CA GLU A 466 22.21 17.21 -3.77
C GLU A 466 21.87 16.05 -2.84
N ASP A 467 22.39 16.09 -1.61
CA ASP A 467 22.12 15.07 -0.60
C ASP A 467 20.66 15.15 -0.15
N ALA A 468 20.11 16.36 0.00
CA ALA A 468 18.70 16.56 0.30
C ALA A 468 17.79 15.91 -0.76
N LEU A 469 18.08 16.13 -2.04
CA LEU A 469 17.33 15.54 -3.15
C LEU A 469 17.44 14.01 -3.17
N ARG A 470 18.59 13.43 -2.80
CA ARG A 470 18.70 11.96 -2.66
C ARG A 470 17.77 11.44 -1.58
N GLN A 471 17.72 12.10 -0.42
CA GLN A 471 16.81 11.72 0.66
C GLN A 471 15.33 11.85 0.27
N TYR A 472 14.94 12.95 -0.40
CA TYR A 472 13.55 13.09 -0.86
C TYR A 472 13.15 12.06 -1.93
N ARG A 473 14.08 11.66 -2.80
CA ARG A 473 13.84 10.58 -3.77
C ARG A 473 13.67 9.23 -3.08
N ALA A 474 14.51 8.91 -2.09
CA ALA A 474 14.34 7.69 -1.29
C ALA A 474 12.97 7.67 -0.58
N ALA A 475 12.59 8.77 0.08
CA ALA A 475 11.27 8.91 0.69
C ALA A 475 10.11 8.76 -0.31
N SER A 476 10.29 9.20 -1.56
CA SER A 476 9.23 9.14 -2.58
C SER A 476 8.79 7.73 -2.92
N LEU A 477 9.66 6.73 -2.70
CA LEU A 477 9.30 5.33 -2.94
C LEU A 477 8.21 4.85 -1.99
N THR A 478 8.23 5.25 -0.73
CA THR A 478 7.32 4.72 0.31
C THR A 478 6.33 5.75 0.86
N ALA A 479 6.36 6.99 0.35
CA ALA A 479 5.45 8.06 0.79
C ALA A 479 4.03 7.95 0.25
N GLY A 480 3.79 7.12 -0.77
CA GLY A 480 2.48 6.97 -1.43
C GLY A 480 1.28 6.76 -0.49
N PRO A 481 1.36 5.86 0.51
CA PRO A 481 0.27 5.64 1.48
C PRO A 481 0.03 6.79 2.48
N TYR A 482 0.91 7.79 2.54
CA TYR A 482 0.92 8.81 3.60
C TYR A 482 0.75 10.20 2.99
N PRO A 483 -0.49 10.76 2.91
CA PRO A 483 -0.73 12.02 2.22
C PRO A 483 0.11 13.19 2.74
N GLU A 484 0.36 13.28 4.05
CA GLU A 484 1.22 14.33 4.62
C GLU A 484 2.69 14.17 4.20
N ALA A 485 3.19 12.92 4.18
CA ALA A 485 4.54 12.60 3.75
C ALA A 485 4.73 12.85 2.25
N LEU A 486 3.76 12.44 1.43
CA LEU A 486 3.76 12.67 -0.01
C LEU A 486 3.85 14.17 -0.34
N LEU A 487 3.06 15.00 0.36
CA LEU A 487 3.13 16.45 0.20
C LEU A 487 4.50 17.01 0.60
N ALA A 488 5.08 16.52 1.71
CA ALA A 488 6.40 16.92 2.16
C ALA A 488 7.50 16.55 1.16
N VAL A 489 7.45 15.36 0.56
CA VAL A 489 8.36 14.92 -0.50
C VAL A 489 8.22 15.80 -1.74
N GLN A 490 7.00 16.02 -2.22
CA GLN A 490 6.76 16.87 -3.40
C GLN A 490 7.22 18.31 -3.17
N GLY A 491 7.04 18.85 -1.96
CA GLY A 491 7.58 20.13 -1.55
C GLY A 491 9.11 20.15 -1.60
N GLY A 492 9.75 19.18 -0.95
CA GLY A 492 11.20 19.05 -0.86
C GLY A 492 11.88 18.83 -2.21
N LEU A 493 11.27 18.07 -3.13
CA LEU A 493 11.80 17.88 -4.49
C LEU A 493 11.74 19.17 -5.32
N ARG A 494 10.68 19.97 -5.17
CA ARG A 494 10.52 21.21 -5.94
C ARG A 494 11.41 22.35 -5.47
N ARG A 495 11.60 22.49 -4.15
CA ARG A 495 12.35 23.61 -3.57
C ARG A 495 13.13 23.22 -2.32
N PRO A 496 14.26 23.88 -2.02
CA PRO A 496 14.97 23.68 -0.77
C PRO A 496 14.09 24.02 0.43
N PHE A 497 14.09 23.16 1.44
CA PHE A 497 13.44 23.44 2.71
C PHE A 497 14.07 24.68 3.39
N GLY A 498 13.23 25.56 3.94
CA GLY A 498 13.68 26.80 4.57
C GLY A 498 13.98 27.97 3.62
N SER A 499 13.83 27.79 2.30
CA SER A 499 13.83 28.91 1.35
C SER A 499 12.60 29.81 1.56
N LYS A 500 12.79 31.14 1.46
CA LYS A 500 11.67 32.09 1.46
C LYS A 500 11.03 32.12 0.07
N ASP A 501 9.70 32.25 0.04
CA ASP A 501 8.90 32.45 -1.17
C ASP A 501 9.30 33.72 -1.94
#